data_AF-A0A317EMR4-F1
#
_entry.id   AF-A0A317EMR4-F1
#
_cell.length_a   1.000
_cell.length_b   1.000
_cell.length_c   1.000
_cell.angle_alpha   90.00
_cell.angle_beta   90.00
_cell.angle_gamma   90.00
#
_symmetry.space_group_name_H-M   'P 1'
#
loop_
_entity.id
_entity.type
_entity.pdbx_description
1 polymer ?
#
loop_
_entity_poly.entity_id
_entity_poly.type
_entity_poly.pdbx_seq_one_letter_code
_entity_poly.pdbx_strand_id
1 'polypeptide(L)' 'MGLQQNSNNNFNWLYYALGLLFGIITAVVITQSYLYAILGGIFGLLTAGLFLNALVKGRKY' A
#
# COMPACT_ATOMS: atom_id res chain seq x y z
N MET A 1 9.27 4.67 27.41
CA MET A 1 9.29 3.30 26.84
C MET A 1 9.21 3.44 25.32
N GLY A 2 10.35 3.64 24.65
CA GLY A 2 10.43 3.70 23.19
C GLY A 2 10.88 2.32 22.71
N LEU A 3 9.94 1.49 22.27
CA LEU A 3 10.23 0.11 21.91
C LEU A 3 10.71 0.00 20.46
N GLN A 4 11.84 -0.71 20.33
CA GLN A 4 12.36 -1.43 19.16
C GLN A 4 13.00 -0.59 18.05
N GLN A 5 14.34 -0.46 17.95
CA GLN A 5 15.41 -1.48 17.82
C GLN A 5 15.56 -2.00 16.38
N ASN A 6 16.61 -1.52 15.73
CA ASN A 6 17.46 -2.21 14.74
C ASN A 6 16.76 -3.20 13.80
N SER A 7 16.52 -2.81 12.55
CA SER A 7 16.42 -3.79 11.46
C SER A 7 16.71 -3.12 10.12
N ASN A 8 17.35 -3.87 9.24
CA ASN A 8 17.54 -3.55 7.83
C ASN A 8 16.15 -3.56 7.15
N ASN A 9 15.38 -2.52 7.40
CA ASN A 9 13.93 -2.54 7.31
C ASN A 9 13.46 -2.32 5.87
N ASN A 10 13.22 -3.40 5.15
CA ASN A 10 12.45 -3.37 3.91
C ASN A 10 10.98 -3.04 4.25
N PHE A 11 10.70 -1.75 4.46
CA PHE A 11 9.34 -1.23 4.67
C PHE A 11 8.43 -1.37 3.44
N ASN A 12 8.92 -1.98 2.35
CA ASN A 12 8.13 -2.25 1.14
C ASN A 12 6.81 -2.96 1.42
N TRP A 13 6.80 -3.90 2.38
CA TRP A 13 5.58 -4.57 2.82
C TRP A 13 4.52 -3.59 3.34
N LEU A 14 4.92 -2.58 4.14
CA LEU A 14 3.98 -1.60 4.71
C LEU A 14 3.31 -0.79 3.61
N TYR A 15 4.05 -0.40 2.57
CA TYR A 15 3.49 0.34 1.44
C TYR A 15 2.49 -0.50 0.63
N TYR A 16 2.79 -1.78 0.39
CA TYR A 16 1.82 -2.71 -0.22
C TYR A 16 0.57 -2.90 0.64
N ALA A 17 0.74 -3.07 1.96
CA ALA A 17 -0.37 -3.21 2.90
C ALA A 17 -1.24 -1.95 2.93
N LEU A 18 -0.64 -0.77 3.01
CA LEU A 18 -1.34 0.52 2.98
C LEU A 18 -2.11 0.69 1.67
N GLY A 19 -1.47 0.49 0.52
CA GLY A 19 -2.16 0.69 -0.75
C GLY A 19 -3.29 -0.31 -1.00
N LEU A 20 -3.17 -1.57 -0.55
CA LEU A 20 -4.29 -2.51 -0.58
C LEU A 20 -5.44 -2.04 0.32
N LEU A 21 -5.13 -1.65 1.55
CA LEU A 21 -6.13 -1.25 2.54
C LEU A 21 -6.88 0.02 2.08
N PHE A 22 -6.17 1.04 1.62
CA PHE A 22 -6.77 2.25 1.05
C PHE A 22 -7.48 1.99 -0.28
N GLY A 23 -6.97 1.10 -1.12
CA GLY A 23 -7.60 0.74 -2.40
C GLY A 23 -8.97 0.07 -2.22
N ILE A 24 -9.06 -0.89 -1.30
CA ILE A 24 -10.32 -1.55 -0.97
C ILE A 24 -11.31 -0.55 -0.35
N ILE A 25 -10.86 0.25 0.64
CA ILE A 25 -11.72 1.27 1.25
C ILE A 25 -12.25 2.24 0.20
N THR A 26 -11.38 2.73 -0.67
CA THR A 26 -11.75 3.71 -1.71
C THR A 26 -12.80 3.15 -2.65
N ALA A 27 -12.67 1.90 -3.11
CA ALA A 27 -13.67 1.32 -3.99
C ALA A 27 -14.99 0.98 -3.29
N VAL A 28 -14.95 0.55 -2.03
CA VAL A 28 -16.18 0.35 -1.23
C VAL A 28 -16.92 1.68 -1.03
N VAL A 29 -16.19 2.77 -0.76
CA VAL A 29 -16.77 4.11 -0.56
C VAL A 29 -17.37 4.67 -1.85
N ILE A 30 -16.66 4.57 -2.98
CA ILE A 30 -17.11 5.17 -4.25
C ILE A 30 -18.29 4.41 -4.84
N THR A 31 -18.24 3.08 -4.83
CA THR A 31 -19.18 2.29 -5.64
C THR A 31 -20.29 1.63 -4.83
N GLN A 32 -20.15 1.54 -3.50
CA GLN A 32 -21.07 0.83 -2.60
C GLN A 32 -21.45 -0.59 -3.07
N SER A 33 -20.61 -1.19 -3.93
CA SER A 33 -20.89 -2.45 -4.60
C SER A 33 -19.71 -3.39 -4.44
N TYR A 34 -19.99 -4.62 -4.01
CA TYR A 34 -18.98 -5.60 -3.59
C TYR A 34 -18.02 -6.02 -4.70
N LEU A 35 -18.47 -6.03 -5.96
CA LEU A 35 -17.63 -6.36 -7.11
C LEU A 35 -16.50 -5.35 -7.31
N TYR A 36 -16.74 -4.08 -7.00
CA TYR A 36 -15.75 -3.03 -7.19
C TYR A 36 -14.68 -3.01 -6.10
N ALA A 37 -14.93 -3.64 -4.94
CA ALA A 37 -13.90 -3.81 -3.90
C ALA A 37 -12.67 -4.58 -4.42
N ILE A 38 -12.88 -5.56 -5.31
CA ILE A 38 -11.78 -6.32 -5.96
C ILE A 38 -11.00 -5.40 -6.91
N LEU A 39 -11.70 -4.62 -7.74
CA LEU A 39 -11.07 -3.63 -8.63
C LEU A 39 -10.28 -2.58 -7.84
N GLY A 40 -10.83 -2.10 -6.71
CA GLY A 40 -10.17 -1.17 -5.80
C GLY A 40 -8.92 -1.74 -5.16
N GLY A 41 -8.96 -2.99 -4.71
CA GLY A 41 -7.79 -3.68 -4.19
C GLY A 41 -6.69 -3.80 -5.24
N ILE A 42 -7.03 -4.14 -6.48
CA ILE A 42 -6.08 -4.24 -7.60
C ILE A 42 -5.48 -2.86 -7.91
N PHE A 43 -6.31 -1.82 -8.02
CA PHE A 43 -5.85 -0.44 -8.26
C PHE A 43 -4.98 0.10 -7.11
N GLY A 44 -5.34 -0.23 -5.86
CA GLY A 44 -4.59 0.12 -4.67
C GLY A 44 -3.23 -0.55 -4.60
N LEU A 45 -3.15 -1.83 -4.97
CA LEU A 45 -1.89 -2.57 -5.09
C LEU A 45 -1.02 -2.04 -6.22
N LEU A 46 -1.59 -1.73 -7.39
CA LEU A 46 -0.87 -1.10 -8.50
C LEU A 46 -0.30 0.26 -8.09
N THR A 47 -1.10 1.07 -7.39
CA THR A 47 -0.67 2.36 -6.85
C THR A 47 0.43 2.20 -5.81
N ALA A 48 0.32 1.21 -4.92
CA ALA A 48 1.35 0.88 -3.94
C ALA A 48 2.68 0.53 -4.62
N GLY A 49 2.63 -0.39 -5.59
CA GLY A 49 3.81 -0.83 -6.34
C GLY A 49 4.45 0.32 -7.13
N LEU A 50 3.63 1.19 -7.71
CA LEU A 50 4.09 2.39 -8.40
C LEU A 50 4.72 3.39 -7.42
N PHE A 51 4.12 3.62 -6.26
CA PHE A 51 4.65 4.47 -5.20
C PHE A 51 6.00 3.95 -4.68
N LEU A 52 6.11 2.64 -4.45
CA LEU A 52 7.34 1.98 -4.07
C LEU A 52 8.45 2.13 -5.12
N ASN A 53 8.10 1.93 -6.39
CA ASN A 53 9.06 2.05 -7.48
C ASN A 53 9.46 3.51 -7.78
N ALA A 54 8.54 4.47 -7.61
CA ALA A 54 8.76 5.88 -7.91
C ALA A 54 9.41 6.65 -6.75
N LEU A 55 8.99 6.40 -5.50
CA LEU A 55 9.38 7.19 -4.33
C LEU A 55 10.37 6.47 -3.42
N VAL A 56 10.22 5.15 -3.23
CA VAL A 56 11.08 4.39 -2.31
C VAL A 56 12.36 3.91 -3.00
N LYS A 57 12.30 3.56 -4.29
CA LYS A 57 13.45 3.03 -5.04
C LYS A 57 14.59 4.04 -5.27
N GLY A 58 14.34 5.34 -5.05
CA GLY A 58 15.38 6.38 -5.05
C GLY A 58 16.27 6.38 -3.80
N ARG A 59 15.89 5.64 -2.76
CA ARG A 59 16.66 5.50 -1.51
C ARG A 59 17.65 4.33 -1.64
N LYS A 60 18.67 4.50 -2.47
CA LYS A 60 19.91 3.72 -2.34
C LYS A 60 20.55 4.16 -1.02
N TYR A 61 20.66 3.26 -0.04
CA TYR A 61 21.58 3.43 1.09
C TYR A 61 23.01 3.27 0.59
#